data_AF-A0A1R1AVU8-F1
#
_entry.id   AF-A0A1R1AVU8-F1
#
_cell.length_a   1.000
_cell.length_b   1.000
_cell.length_c   1.000
_cell.angle_alpha   90.00
_cell.angle_beta   90.00
_cell.angle_gamma   90.00
#
_symmetry.space_group_name_H-M   'P 1'
#
loop_
_entity.id
_entity.type
_entity.pdbx_description
1 polymer ?
#
loop_
_entity_poly.entity_id
_entity_poly.type
_entity_poly.pdbx_seq_one_letter_code
_entity_poly.pdbx_strand_id
1 'polypeptide(L)' 'MGNSSEIKAVEQAMKQTTNKRMYERYLAVRLRLEGQTLEHISKTLHRTRKTVGGYIQKYRDGGLGEPVSADH' A
#
# COMPACT_ATOMS: atom_id res chain seq x y z
N MET A 1 -13.87 3.47 -15.33
CA MET A 1 -14.18 4.15 -14.05
C MET A 1 -13.98 3.12 -12.94
N GLY A 2 -12.93 3.21 -12.11
CA GLY A 2 -12.65 2.15 -11.13
C GLY A 2 -11.70 2.55 -9.99
N ASN A 3 -10.68 3.36 -10.27
CA ASN A 3 -9.65 3.65 -9.27
C ASN A 3 -10.11 4.61 -8.16
N SER A 4 -11.08 5.49 -8.43
CA SER A 4 -11.50 6.54 -7.49
C SER A 4 -12.17 5.99 -6.22
N SER A 5 -12.86 4.85 -6.31
CA SER A 5 -13.51 4.21 -5.16
C SER A 5 -12.50 3.45 -4.30
N GLU A 6 -11.55 2.76 -4.93
CA GLU A 6 -10.47 2.06 -4.24
C GLU A 6 -9.52 3.02 -3.53
N ILE A 7 -9.14 4.14 -4.17
CA ILE A 7 -8.31 5.17 -3.55
C ILE A 7 -8.97 5.70 -2.28
N LYS A 8 -10.29 5.99 -2.32
CA LYS A 8 -11.03 6.45 -1.14
C LYS A 8 -11.07 5.41 -0.02
N ALA A 9 -11.24 4.13 -0.35
CA ALA A 9 -11.23 3.05 0.64
C ALA A 9 -9.85 2.91 1.31
N VAL A 10 -8.78 2.97 0.52
CA VAL A 10 -7.40 2.95 1.01
C VAL A 10 -7.11 4.17 1.89
N GLU A 11 -7.55 5.36 1.49
CA GLU A 11 -7.41 6.58 2.30
C GLU A 11 -8.16 6.50 3.64
N GLN A 12 -9.36 5.92 3.66
CA GLN A 12 -10.07 5.70 4.91
C GLN A 12 -9.32 4.71 5.82
N ALA A 13 -8.79 3.62 5.26
CA ALA A 13 -7.99 2.67 6.01
C ALA A 13 -6.68 3.29 6.55
N MET A 14 -6.05 4.20 5.78
CA MET A 14 -4.91 4.99 6.25
C MET A 14 -5.25 5.87 7.45
N LYS A 15 -6.44 6.48 7.47
CA LYS A 15 -6.90 7.33 8.57
C LYS A 15 -7.26 6.53 9.82
N GLN A 16 -7.78 5.31 9.64
CA GLN A 16 -8.22 4.44 10.74
C GLN A 16 -7.06 3.63 11.35
N THR A 17 -5.99 3.39 10.59
CA THR A 17 -4.86 2.61 11.09
C THR A 17 -3.89 3.47 11.89
N THR A 18 -3.58 3.04 13.11
CA THR A 18 -2.50 3.58 13.94
C THR A 18 -1.19 2.83 13.74
N ASN A 19 -1.21 1.72 12.98
CA ASN A 19 -0.03 0.91 12.73
C ASN A 19 0.78 1.47 11.56
N LYS A 20 2.00 1.94 11.84
CA LYS A 20 2.92 2.48 10.84
C LYS A 20 3.17 1.53 9.66
N ARG A 21 3.28 0.22 9.90
CA ARG A 21 3.49 -0.78 8.82
C ARG A 21 2.28 -0.85 7.88
N MET A 22 1.07 -0.81 8.44
CA MET A 22 -0.17 -0.80 7.66
C MET A 22 -0.34 0.52 6.90
N TYR A 23 0.01 1.65 7.53
CA TYR A 23 0.03 2.94 6.87
C TYR A 23 0.99 2.96 5.66
N GLU A 24 2.23 2.47 5.82
CA GLU A 24 3.21 2.37 4.71
C GLU A 24 2.69 1.50 3.56
N ARG A 25 2.05 0.38 3.88
CA ARG A 25 1.41 -0.49 2.88
C ARG A 25 0.29 0.21 2.14
N TYR A 26 -0.64 0.83 2.84
CA TYR A 26 -1.77 1.52 2.21
C TYR A 26 -1.29 2.70 1.37
N LEU A 27 -0.27 3.44 1.83
CA LEU A 27 0.37 4.49 1.05
C LEU A 27 0.99 3.93 -0.25
N ALA A 28 1.66 2.78 -0.19
CA ALA A 28 2.21 2.12 -1.39
C ALA A 28 1.12 1.78 -2.42
N VAL A 29 0.00 1.26 -1.94
CA VAL A 29 -1.16 0.90 -2.77
C VAL A 29 -1.79 2.15 -3.37
N ARG A 30 -2.02 3.20 -2.57
CA ARG A 30 -2.60 4.47 -3.04
C ARG A 30 -1.77 5.08 -4.16
N LEU A 31 -0.45 5.19 -3.96
CA LEU A 31 0.48 5.72 -4.96
C LEU A 31 0.46 4.87 -6.24
N ARG A 32 0.34 3.54 -6.12
CA ARG A 32 0.24 2.66 -7.30
C ARG A 32 -1.06 2.89 -8.08
N LEU A 33 -2.18 3.09 -7.39
CA LEU A 33 -3.49 3.40 -7.97
C LEU A 33 -3.52 4.80 -8.62
N GLU A 34 -2.74 5.74 -8.09
CA GLU A 34 -2.47 7.07 -8.66
C GLU A 34 -1.55 7.02 -9.91
N GLY A 35 -1.03 5.84 -10.27
CA GLY A 35 -0.19 5.65 -11.45
C GLY A 35 1.31 5.82 -11.19
N GLN A 36 1.74 5.97 -9.94
CA GLN A 36 3.16 6.04 -9.59
C GLN A 36 3.88 4.72 -9.88
N THR A 37 5.16 4.83 -10.21
CA THR A 37 6.02 3.67 -10.47
C THR A 37 6.52 3.07 -9.16
N LEU A 38 6.82 1.76 -9.17
CA LEU A 38 7.42 1.08 -8.01
C LEU A 38 8.72 1.75 -7.56
N GLU A 39 9.48 2.32 -8.49
CA GLU A 39 10.70 3.07 -8.18
C GLU A 39 10.41 4.32 -7.36
N HIS A 40 9.43 5.14 -7.77
CA HIS A 40 9.07 6.34 -7.03
C HIS A 40 8.58 5.97 -5.63
N ILE A 41 7.67 5.00 -5.53
CA ILE A 41 7.12 4.53 -4.26
C ILE A 41 8.22 3.98 -3.33
N SER A 42 9.19 3.24 -3.88
CA SER A 42 10.32 2.71 -3.11
C SER A 42 11.18 3.81 -2.48
N LYS A 43 11.38 4.92 -3.21
CA LYS A 43 12.09 6.10 -2.71
C LYS A 43 11.27 6.83 -1.64
N THR A 44 9.96 7.01 -1.87
CA THR A 44 9.05 7.67 -0.91
C THR A 44 8.94 6.92 0.41
N LEU A 45 8.91 5.59 0.37
CA LEU A 45 8.76 4.76 1.57
C LEU A 45 10.10 4.35 2.20
N HIS A 46 11.23 4.69 1.59
CA HIS A 46 12.55 4.19 1.97
C HIS A 46 12.56 2.65 2.11
N ARG A 47 11.93 1.97 1.14
CA ARG A 47 11.84 0.51 1.06
C ARG A 47 12.38 0.02 -0.27
N THR A 48 12.73 -1.26 -0.35
CA THR A 48 13.14 -1.86 -1.61
C THR A 48 11.94 -2.03 -2.55
N ARG A 49 12.20 -2.02 -3.87
CA ARG A 49 11.16 -2.32 -4.89
C ARG A 49 10.46 -3.66 -4.64
N LYS A 50 11.21 -4.66 -4.13
CA LYS A 50 10.67 -5.98 -3.78
C LYS A 50 9.65 -5.89 -2.65
N THR A 51 9.95 -5.13 -1.59
CA THR A 51 9.02 -4.90 -0.47
C THR A 51 7.77 -4.17 -0.94
N VAL A 52 7.92 -3.11 -1.74
CA VAL A 52 6.78 -2.36 -2.31
C VAL A 52 5.91 -3.26 -3.20
N GLY A 53 6.52 -4.07 -4.06
CA GLY A 53 5.81 -5.06 -4.87
C GLY A 53 5.02 -6.03 -4.00
N GLY A 54 5.62 -6.51 -2.90
CA GLY A 54 4.94 -7.34 -1.91
C GLY A 54 3.76 -6.65 -1.21
N TYR A 55 3.85 -5.34 -0.92
CA TYR A 55 2.72 -4.59 -0.37
C TYR A 55 1.54 -4.54 -1.33
N ILE A 56 1.80 -4.25 -2.61
CA ILE A 56 0.76 -4.16 -3.65
C ILE A 56 0.16 -5.53 -3.93
N GLN A 57 1.00 -6.57 -4.04
CA GLN A 57 0.54 -7.92 -4.33
C GLN A 57 -0.35 -8.46 -3.22
N LYS A 58 0.07 -8.32 -1.95
CA LYS A 58 -0.75 -8.75 -0.82
C LYS A 58 -2.05 -7.96 -0.68
N TYR A 59 -2.07 -6.68 -1.05
CA TYR A 59 -3.31 -5.92 -1.15
C TYR A 59 -4.25 -6.46 -2.25
N ARG A 60 -3.71 -6.87 -3.40
CA ARG A 60 -4.50 -7.48 -4.47
C ARG A 60 -5.04 -8.87 -4.10
N ASP A 61 -4.24 -9.65 -3.38
CA ASP A 61 -4.58 -11.03 -3.03
C ASP A 61 -5.51 -11.11 -1.80
N GLY A 62 -5.35 -10.22 -0.81
CA GLY A 62 -6.08 -10.26 0.48
C GLY A 62 -6.89 -9.01 0.84
N GLY A 63 -6.92 -7.99 -0.02
CA GLY A 63 -7.63 -6.73 0.22
C GLY A 63 -7.05 -5.89 1.37
N LEU A 64 -7.89 -5.05 1.97
CA LEU A 64 -7.55 -4.17 3.11
C LEU A 64 -7.38 -4.93 4.45
N GLY A 65 -7.67 -6.24 4.49
CA GLY A 65 -7.93 -6.95 5.75
C GLY A 65 -6.73 -7.64 6.39
N GLU A 66 -5.63 -7.88 5.67
CA GLU A 66 -4.62 -8.82 6.17
C GLU A 66 -3.36 -8.10 6.72
N PRO A 67 -3.13 -8.06 8.05
CA PRO A 67 -1.91 -7.51 8.63
C PRO A 67 -0.74 -8.45 8.36
N VAL A 68 0.30 -7.96 7.68
CA VAL A 68 1.50 -8.77 7.49
C VAL A 68 2.47 -8.62 8.63
N SER A 69 2.63 -9.72 9.34
CA SER A 69 3.94 -10.12 9.83
C SER A 69 4.84 -10.32 8.61
N ALA A 70 5.84 -9.46 8.48
CA ALA A 70 7.01 -9.70 7.65
C ALA A 70 8.21 -9.22 8.48
N ASP A 71 8.55 -10.05 9.47
CA ASP A 71 9.90 -10.11 10.01
C ASP A 71 10.77 -10.87 9.01
N HIS A 72 11.84 -10.24 8.57
CA HIS A 72 13.18 -10.78 8.31
C HIS A 72 14.12 -9.61 8.05
#